data_AF-A0A392T867-F1
#
_entry.id   AF-A0A392T867-F1
#
_cell.length_a   1.000
_cell.length_b   1.000
_cell.length_c   1.000
_cell.angle_alpha   90.00
_cell.angle_beta   90.00
_cell.angle_gamma   90.00
#
_symmetry.space_group_name_H-M   'P 1'
#
loop_
_entity.id
_entity.type
_entity.pdbx_description
1 polymer ?
#
loop_
_entity_poly.entity_id
_entity_poly.type
_entity_poly.pdbx_seq_one_letter_code
_entity_poly.pdbx_strand_id
1 'polypeptide(L)'
;NETFEVELAIAMQSQTIKHMIDDNCADETGIIMAKVIEYCKKHVDAASVEEKPSDEDLTKFDEDFVKVDQANLFDLILAANYLDIKDLLDLT
;
A
#
# COMPACT_ATOMS: atom_id res chain seq x y z
N ASN A 1 7.35 -10.21 30.31
CA ASN A 1 6.18 -10.38 29.43
C ASN A 1 5.57 -11.71 29.76
N GLU A 2 4.26 -11.73 29.95
CA GLU A 2 3.49 -12.92 30.25
C GLU A 2 2.56 -13.17 29.06
N THR A 3 2.56 -14.39 28.55
CA THR A 3 1.78 -14.78 27.37
C THR A 3 0.67 -15.71 27.82
N PHE A 4 -0.53 -15.46 27.32
CA PHE A 4 -1.70 -16.28 27.61
C PHE A 4 -2.23 -16.86 26.29
N GLU A 5 -2.31 -18.19 26.23
CA GLU A 5 -2.96 -18.89 25.13
C GLU A 5 -4.42 -19.15 25.50
N VAL A 6 -5.33 -18.68 24.66
CA VAL A 6 -6.77 -18.84 24.83
C VAL A 6 -7.39 -19.32 23.52
N GLU A 7 -8.49 -20.07 23.63
CA GLU A 7 -9.20 -20.57 22.46
C GLU A 7 -9.85 -19.43 21.67
N LEU A 8 -9.81 -19.51 20.34
CA LEU A 8 -10.31 -18.46 19.45
C LEU A 8 -11.79 -18.12 19.73
N ALA A 9 -12.63 -19.13 19.99
CA ALA A 9 -14.05 -18.94 20.31
C ALA A 9 -14.26 -18.11 21.60
N ILE A 10 -13.34 -18.20 22.56
CA ILE A 10 -13.36 -17.43 23.80
C ILE A 10 -12.88 -16.00 23.53
N ALA A 11 -11.81 -15.84 22.74
CA ALA A 11 -11.29 -14.53 22.33
C ALA A 11 -12.34 -13.72 21.55
N MET A 12 -13.11 -14.38 20.67
CA MET A 12 -14.16 -13.76 19.84
C MET A 12 -15.40 -13.29 20.63
N GLN A 13 -15.54 -13.64 21.91
CA GLN A 13 -16.62 -13.08 22.76
C GLN A 13 -16.39 -11.60 23.07
N SER A 14 -15.13 -11.16 23.14
CA SER A 14 -14.80 -9.75 23.28
C SER A 14 -15.00 -9.07 21.93
N GLN A 15 -15.95 -8.14 21.83
CA GLN A 15 -16.17 -7.40 20.59
C GLN A 15 -14.92 -6.63 20.15
N THR A 16 -14.09 -6.17 21.08
CA THR A 16 -12.81 -5.52 20.75
C THR A 16 -11.80 -6.49 20.14
N ILE A 17 -11.62 -7.69 20.73
CA ILE A 17 -10.69 -8.69 20.18
C ILE A 17 -11.22 -9.26 18.88
N LYS A 18 -12.54 -9.48 18.80
CA LYS A 18 -13.23 -9.87 17.59
C LYS A 18 -13.01 -8.84 16.49
N HIS A 19 -13.22 -7.55 16.74
CA HIS A 19 -12.90 -6.51 15.76
C HIS A 19 -11.40 -6.51 15.45
N MET A 20 -10.48 -6.69 16.40
CA MET A 20 -9.05 -6.76 16.06
C MET A 20 -8.66 -8.00 15.21
N ILE A 21 -9.46 -9.07 15.22
CA ILE A 21 -9.28 -10.28 14.40
C ILE A 21 -10.01 -10.15 13.05
N ASP A 22 -11.24 -9.63 13.06
CA ASP A 22 -12.11 -9.44 11.90
C ASP A 22 -11.68 -8.21 11.08
N ASP A 23 -11.23 -7.14 11.75
CA ASP A 23 -10.46 -6.02 11.21
C ASP A 23 -9.02 -6.50 10.96
N ASN A 24 -8.89 -7.49 10.07
CA ASN A 24 -7.72 -7.60 9.21
C ASN A 24 -7.62 -6.38 8.26
N CYS A 25 -7.88 -5.18 8.78
CA CYS A 25 -7.69 -3.84 8.22
C CYS A 25 -6.19 -3.51 8.09
N ALA A 26 -5.33 -4.52 8.28
CA ALA A 26 -3.96 -4.56 7.82
C ALA A 26 -3.85 -4.91 6.33
N ASP A 27 -4.92 -5.38 5.67
CA ASP A 27 -4.83 -5.87 4.30
C ASP A 27 -4.96 -4.74 3.27
N GLU A 28 -6.11 -4.09 3.12
CA GLU A 28 -6.31 -3.14 2.00
C GLU A 28 -5.54 -1.82 2.19
N THR A 29 -5.64 -1.18 3.35
CA THR A 29 -4.86 0.05 3.64
C THR A 29 -3.36 -0.22 3.66
N GLY A 30 -2.95 -1.39 4.17
CA GLY A 30 -1.55 -1.83 4.14
C GLY A 30 -1.03 -2.05 2.73
N ILE A 31 -1.84 -2.66 1.86
CA ILE A 31 -1.55 -2.88 0.44
C ILE A 31 -1.38 -1.54 -0.30
N ILE A 32 -2.29 -0.58 -0.08
CA ILE A 32 -2.20 0.75 -0.71
C ILE A 32 -0.95 1.48 -0.25
N MET A 33 -0.67 1.48 1.06
CA MET A 33 0.54 2.12 1.58
C MET A 33 1.82 1.44 1.07
N ALA A 34 1.83 0.11 0.94
CA ALA A 34 2.95 -0.63 0.36
C ALA A 34 3.18 -0.26 -1.12
N LYS A 35 2.11 -0.12 -1.91
CA LYS A 35 2.16 0.33 -3.30
C LYS A 35 2.70 1.76 -3.42
N VAL A 36 2.25 2.68 -2.56
CA VAL A 36 2.78 4.05 -2.52
C VAL A 36 4.29 4.04 -2.25
N ILE A 37 4.74 3.23 -1.29
CA ILE A 37 6.18 3.10 -0.96
C ILE A 37 6.96 2.50 -2.13
N GLU A 38 6.41 1.49 -2.82
CA GLU A 38 7.01 0.89 -4.02
C GLU A 38 7.20 1.93 -5.13
N TYR A 39 6.16 2.71 -5.42
CA TYR A 39 6.20 3.79 -6.39
C TYR A 39 7.31 4.80 -6.07
N CYS A 40 7.34 5.30 -4.83
CA CYS A 40 8.34 6.27 -4.40
C CYS A 40 9.77 5.73 -4.52
N LYS A 41 10.01 4.48 -4.10
CA LYS A 41 11.33 3.85 -4.22
C LYS A 41 11.78 3.77 -5.67
N LYS A 42 10.92 3.27 -6.55
CA LYS A 42 11.24 3.13 -7.97
C LYS A 42 11.63 4.47 -8.61
N HIS A 43 10.94 5.56 -8.27
CA HIS A 43 11.19 6.90 -8.80
C HIS A 43 12.43 7.56 -8.19
N VAL A 44 12.70 7.32 -6.90
CA VAL A 44 13.93 7.78 -6.25
C VAL A 44 15.16 7.06 -6.81
N ASP A 45 15.07 5.73 -6.98
CA ASP A 45 16.15 4.93 -7.56
C ASP A 45 16.42 5.35 -9.00
N ALA A 46 15.37 5.66 -9.78
CA ALA A 46 15.52 6.16 -11.14
C ALA A 46 16.16 7.55 -11.24
N ALA A 47 16.02 8.37 -10.20
CA ALA A 47 16.71 9.66 -10.11
C ALA A 47 18.20 9.51 -9.72
N SER A 48 18.62 8.34 -9.20
CA SER A 48 20.00 8.08 -8.81
C SER A 48 20.92 7.91 -10.03
N VAL A 49 22.22 8.21 -9.88
CA VAL A 49 23.18 8.28 -11.01
C VAL A 49 23.81 6.92 -11.33
N GLU A 50 23.76 5.96 -10.41
CA GLU A 50 24.52 4.71 -10.51
C GLU A 50 23.75 3.57 -11.17
N GLU A 51 22.42 3.59 -11.16
CA GLU A 51 21.55 2.60 -11.83
C GLU A 51 20.33 3.27 -12.45
N LYS A 52 20.52 4.21 -13.40
CA LYS A 52 19.38 4.80 -14.10
C LYS A 52 18.66 3.74 -14.95
N PRO A 53 17.42 3.32 -14.60
CA PRO A 53 16.58 2.63 -15.56
C PRO A 53 16.35 3.57 -16.76
N SER A 54 16.14 3.02 -17.94
CA SER A 54 15.81 3.87 -19.09
C SER A 54 14.47 4.56 -18.86
N ASP A 55 14.25 5.74 -19.44
CA ASP A 55 12.95 6.44 -19.36
C ASP A 55 11.80 5.54 -19.84
N GLU A 56 12.08 4.62 -20.78
CA GLU A 56 11.12 3.61 -21.24
C GLU A 56 10.77 2.56 -20.17
N ASP A 57 11.72 2.16 -19.32
CA ASP A 57 11.48 1.19 -18.25
C ASP A 57 10.66 1.81 -17.11
N LEU A 58 10.87 3.10 -16.84
CA LEU A 58 10.07 3.84 -15.86
C LEU A 58 8.63 4.03 -16.38
N THR A 59 8.47 4.41 -17.65
CA THR A 59 7.15 4.55 -18.28
C THR A 59 6.36 3.24 -18.24
N LYS A 60 6.99 2.11 -18.56
CA LYS A 60 6.34 0.79 -18.49
C LYS A 60 5.95 0.41 -17.07
N PHE A 61 6.82 0.71 -16.10
CA PHE A 61 6.50 0.48 -14.69
C PHE A 61 5.26 1.27 -14.28
N ASP A 62 5.17 2.56 -14.65
CA ASP A 62 4.02 3.41 -14.34
C ASP A 62 2.72 2.89 -14.95
N GLU A 63 2.76 2.50 -16.24
CA GLU A 63 1.63 1.89 -16.92
C GLU A 63 1.15 0.61 -16.25
N ASP A 64 2.07 -0.23 -15.76
CA ASP A 64 1.73 -1.48 -15.07
C ASP A 64 1.30 -1.26 -13.62
N PHE A 65 1.84 -0.23 -12.96
CA PHE A 65 1.56 0.09 -11.57
C PHE A 65 0.09 0.47 -11.36
N VAL A 66 -0.50 1.22 -12.29
CA VAL A 66 -1.91 1.64 -12.24
C VAL A 66 -2.89 0.59 -12.76
N LYS A 67 -2.42 -0.55 -13.29
CA LYS A 67 -3.28 -1.69 -13.70
C LYS A 67 -3.78 -2.49 -12.49
N VAL A 68 -4.47 -1.80 -11.60
CA VAL A 68 -5.20 -2.38 -10.46
C VAL A 68 -6.70 -2.29 -10.72
N ASP A 69 -7.51 -2.93 -9.86
CA ASP A 69 -8.95 -2.71 -9.89
C ASP A 69 -9.32 -1.26 -9.49
N GLN A 70 -10.55 -0.86 -9.82
CA GLN A 70 -11.01 0.50 -9.63
C GLN A 70 -11.04 0.94 -8.15
N ALA A 71 -11.26 0.02 -7.21
CA ALA A 71 -11.26 0.36 -5.78
C ALA A 71 -9.84 0.72 -5.32
N ASN A 72 -8.87 -0.14 -5.66
CA ASN A 72 -7.47 0.12 -5.37
C ASN A 72 -6.94 1.37 -6.09
N LEU A 73 -7.39 1.66 -7.31
CA LEU A 73 -7.01 2.90 -8.00
C LEU A 73 -7.54 4.15 -7.27
N PHE A 74 -8.79 4.12 -6.82
CA PHE A 74 -9.37 5.25 -6.07
C PHE A 74 -8.67 5.46 -4.73
N ASP A 75 -8.31 4.38 -4.03
CA ASP A 75 -7.55 4.47 -2.78
C ASP A 75 -6.13 4.98 -3.01
N LEU A 76 -5.49 4.64 -4.13
CA LEU A 76 -4.21 5.22 -4.54
C LEU A 76 -4.34 6.73 -4.81
N ILE A 77 -5.39 7.19 -5.50
CA ILE A 77 -5.67 8.62 -5.73
C ILE A 77 -5.82 9.35 -4.39
N LEU A 78 -6.60 8.80 -3.47
CA LEU A 78 -6.80 9.38 -2.14
C LEU A 78 -5.51 9.44 -1.33
N ALA A 79 -4.71 8.36 -1.35
CA ALA A 79 -3.43 8.30 -0.67
C ALA A 79 -2.41 9.30 -1.26
N ALA A 80 -2.32 9.38 -2.59
CA ALA A 80 -1.43 10.32 -3.28
C ALA A 80 -1.78 11.78 -2.95
N ASN A 81 -3.07 12.12 -2.97
CA ASN A 81 -3.55 13.45 -2.57
C ASN A 81 -3.31 13.74 -1.08
N TYR A 82 -3.53 12.76 -0.19
CA TYR A 82 -3.30 12.93 1.25
C TYR A 82 -1.82 13.11 1.60
N LEU A 83 -0.92 12.40 0.90
CA LEU A 83 0.52 12.41 1.13
C LEU A 83 1.26 13.47 0.30
N ASP A 84 0.55 14.25 -0.51
CA ASP A 84 1.09 15.28 -1.40
C ASP A 84 2.16 14.75 -2.39
N ILE A 85 1.86 13.61 -3.01
CA ILE A 85 2.72 12.99 -4.03
C ILE A 85 2.17 13.32 -5.42
N LYS A 86 2.55 14.49 -5.93
CA LYS A 86 2.01 15.03 -7.19
C LYS A 86 2.16 14.08 -8.38
N ASP A 87 3.33 13.48 -8.56
CA ASP A 87 3.60 12.62 -9.72
C ASP A 87 2.74 11.35 -9.70
N LEU A 88 2.49 10.79 -8.51
CA LEU A 88 1.58 9.65 -8.34
C LEU A 88 0.12 10.05 -8.59
N LEU A 89 -0.29 11.24 -8.14
CA LEU A 89 -1.65 11.75 -8.36
C LEU A 89 -1.92 12.06 -9.84
N ASP A 90 -0.92 12.56 -10.58
CA ASP A 90 -1.05 12.83 -12.01
C ASP A 90 -1.07 11.52 -12.84
N LEU A 91 -0.53 10.42 -12.29
CA LEU A 91 -0.47 9.10 -12.92
C LEU A 91 -1.77 8.27 -12.76
N THR A 92 -2.41 8.34 -11.58
CA THR A 92 -3.61 7.56 -11.22
C THR A 92 -4.92 8.21 -11.67
#